data_AF-A0A928A9V4-F1
#
_entry.id   AF-A0A928A9V4-F1
#
_cell.length_a   1.000
_cell.length_b   1.000
_cell.length_c   1.000
_cell.angle_alpha   90.00
_cell.angle_beta   90.00
_cell.angle_gamma   90.00
#
_symmetry.space_group_name_H-M   'P 1'
#
loop_
_entity.id
_entity.type
_entity.pdbx_description
1 polymer ?
#
loop_
_entity_poly.entity_id
_entity_poly.type
_entity_poly.pdbx_seq_one_letter_code
_entity_poly.pdbx_strand_id
1 'polypeptide(L)'
;MEENSYLKVKRIFENYKKNLAKLMRTGQINEVVTLLNDSGMMSAREKSMYDIAKKSLSASSIEEIEIQKVNFVFSLLNRKEKDIILNEFVLARPSMWWADKYSRSTFYRTRQKICQKFVMYYYI
;
A
#
# COMPACT_ATOMS: atom_id res chain seq x y z
N MET A 1 14.21 -16.22 13.96
CA MET A 1 14.61 -15.17 12.99
C MET A 1 13.40 -14.37 12.63
N GLU A 2 13.34 -13.09 12.97
CA GLU A 2 12.26 -12.21 12.50
C GLU A 2 12.32 -12.09 10.97
N GLU A 3 11.19 -12.33 10.31
CA GLU A 3 11.07 -12.17 8.86
C GLU A 3 11.31 -10.70 8.46
N ASN A 4 12.16 -10.48 7.46
CA ASN A 4 12.56 -9.16 6.97
C ASN A 4 11.32 -8.33 6.55
N SER A 5 11.19 -7.10 7.06
CA SER A 5 10.08 -6.19 6.76
C SER A 5 9.83 -5.99 5.27
N TYR A 6 10.87 -5.98 4.43
CA TYR A 6 10.70 -5.90 2.98
C TYR A 6 9.91 -7.08 2.42
N LEU A 7 10.22 -8.31 2.85
CA LEU A 7 9.52 -9.51 2.40
C LEU A 7 8.07 -9.53 2.89
N LYS A 8 7.82 -9.04 4.11
CA LYS A 8 6.46 -8.88 4.65
C LYS A 8 5.64 -7.92 3.79
N VAL A 9 6.16 -6.73 3.50
CA VAL A 9 5.49 -5.75 2.64
C VAL A 9 5.25 -6.31 1.24
N LYS A 10 6.25 -7.01 0.67
CA LYS A 10 6.09 -7.68 -0.62
C LYS A 10 4.91 -8.65 -0.62
N ARG A 11 4.81 -9.52 0.38
CA ARG A 11 3.70 -10.48 0.53
C ARG A 11 2.36 -9.78 0.70
N ILE A 12 2.30 -8.72 1.51
CA ILE A 12 1.09 -7.89 1.70
C ILE A 12 0.60 -7.37 0.34
N PHE A 13 1.49 -6.79 -0.48
CA PHE A 13 1.11 -6.25 -1.79
C PHE A 13 0.81 -7.32 -2.84
N GLU A 14 1.44 -8.50 -2.77
CA GLU A 14 1.07 -9.65 -3.61
C GLU A 14 -0.36 -10.12 -3.29
N ASN A 15 -0.71 -10.23 -2.00
CA ASN A 15 -2.06 -10.59 -1.55
C ASN A 15 -3.07 -9.50 -1.91
N TYR A 16 -2.73 -8.23 -1.71
CA TYR A 16 -3.53 -7.09 -2.13
C TYR A 16 -3.91 -7.18 -3.62
N LYS A 17 -2.93 -7.42 -4.50
CA LYS A 17 -3.17 -7.55 -5.95
C LYS A 17 -4.07 -8.74 -6.28
N LYS A 18 -3.88 -9.87 -5.60
CA LYS A 18 -4.73 -11.07 -5.77
C LYS A 18 -6.18 -10.80 -5.35
N ASN A 19 -6.36 -10.23 -4.17
CA ASN A 19 -7.68 -9.91 -3.63
C ASN A 19 -8.39 -8.87 -4.51
N LEU A 20 -7.66 -7.84 -4.95
CA LEU A 20 -8.19 -6.84 -5.87
C LEU A 20 -8.64 -7.51 -7.16
N ALA A 21 -7.79 -8.32 -7.80
CA ALA A 21 -8.15 -9.05 -9.02
C ALA A 21 -9.35 -10.00 -8.83
N LYS A 22 -9.49 -10.61 -7.65
CA LYS A 22 -10.65 -11.45 -7.30
C LYS A 22 -11.94 -10.62 -7.26
N LEU A 23 -11.95 -9.50 -6.52
CA LEU A 23 -13.10 -8.60 -6.45
C LEU A 23 -13.44 -7.97 -7.81
N MET A 24 -12.42 -7.74 -8.64
CA MET A 24 -12.63 -7.28 -10.01
C MET A 24 -13.40 -8.27 -10.87
N ARG A 25 -13.11 -9.56 -10.72
CA ARG A 25 -13.80 -10.63 -11.48
C ARG A 25 -15.21 -10.89 -10.97
N THR A 26 -15.48 -10.67 -9.68
CA THR A 26 -16.80 -10.89 -9.07
C THR A 26 -17.74 -9.69 -9.21
N GLY A 27 -17.28 -8.58 -9.81
CA GLY A 27 -18.09 -7.38 -10.02
C GLY A 27 -18.29 -6.51 -8.76
N GLN A 28 -17.57 -6.79 -7.68
CA GLN A 28 -17.71 -6.13 -6.38
C GLN A 28 -16.85 -4.85 -6.23
N ILE A 29 -16.22 -4.36 -7.31
CA ILE A 29 -15.29 -3.21 -7.27
C ILE A 29 -15.95 -1.92 -6.80
N ASN A 30 -17.23 -1.70 -7.13
CA ASN A 30 -17.86 -0.37 -7.05
C ASN A 30 -17.84 0.24 -5.63
N GLU A 31 -17.61 -0.55 -4.58
CA GLU A 31 -17.54 -0.08 -3.20
C GLU A 31 -16.10 0.09 -2.66
N VAL A 32 -15.12 -0.58 -3.28
CA VAL A 32 -13.72 -0.56 -2.82
C VAL A 32 -12.99 0.63 -3.42
N VAL A 33 -12.91 1.72 -2.64
CA VAL A 33 -12.18 2.94 -3.00
C VAL A 33 -10.75 2.59 -3.37
N THR A 34 -10.40 2.69 -4.66
CA THR A 34 -9.05 2.38 -5.14
C THR A 34 -8.13 3.58 -4.92
N LEU A 35 -7.68 3.78 -3.68
CA LEU A 35 -6.76 4.89 -3.35
C LEU A 35 -5.40 4.80 -4.08
N LEU A 36 -5.04 3.61 -4.58
CA LEU A 36 -3.82 3.42 -5.38
C LEU A 36 -3.93 3.96 -6.81
N ASN A 37 -5.09 4.45 -7.25
CA ASN A 37 -5.25 5.02 -8.61
C ASN A 37 -5.10 6.55 -8.69
N ASP A 38 -5.06 7.30 -7.59
CA ASP A 38 -4.84 8.75 -7.66
C ASP A 38 -3.37 9.12 -7.64
N SER A 39 -2.77 9.04 -8.83
CA SER A 39 -1.49 9.66 -9.19
C SER A 39 -1.52 11.20 -9.15
N GLY A 40 -2.34 11.85 -8.31
CA GLY A 40 -2.54 13.30 -8.43
C GLY A 40 -3.13 14.12 -7.27
N MET A 41 -3.84 13.59 -6.26
CA MET A 41 -4.54 14.48 -5.32
C MET A 41 -4.13 14.33 -3.86
N MET A 42 -3.38 15.33 -3.40
CA MET A 42 -2.87 15.53 -2.04
C MET A 42 -3.91 16.09 -1.03
N SER A 43 -5.21 16.20 -1.35
CA SER A 43 -6.15 17.00 -0.54
C SER A 43 -7.11 16.23 0.37
N ALA A 44 -7.18 14.89 0.34
CA ALA A 44 -8.19 14.13 1.10
C ALA A 44 -7.66 13.45 2.38
N ARG A 45 -6.67 14.04 3.06
CA ARG A 45 -5.93 13.39 4.16
C ARG A 45 -6.78 13.04 5.40
N GLU A 46 -7.90 13.74 5.62
CA GLU A 46 -8.77 13.55 6.79
C GLU A 46 -10.13 12.93 6.46
N LYS A 47 -10.72 13.27 5.29
CA LYS A 47 -11.92 12.58 4.78
C LYS A 47 -11.66 11.09 4.50
N SER A 48 -10.47 10.77 3.98
CA SER A 48 -10.08 9.40 3.64
C SER A 48 -10.03 8.47 4.85
N MET A 49 -9.59 8.90 6.03
CA MET A 49 -9.46 7.99 7.17
C MET A 49 -10.83 7.59 7.76
N TYR A 50 -11.75 8.56 7.86
CA TYR A 50 -13.11 8.32 8.34
C TYR A 50 -13.93 7.49 7.34
N ASP A 51 -13.81 7.77 6.04
CA ASP A 51 -14.54 7.04 5.00
C ASP A 51 -14.01 5.62 4.80
N ILE A 52 -12.70 5.38 4.94
CA ILE A 52 -12.14 4.02 4.94
C ILE A 52 -12.61 3.27 6.18
N ALA A 53 -12.48 3.84 7.38
CA ALA A 53 -12.92 3.18 8.62
C ALA A 53 -14.41 2.83 8.60
N LYS A 54 -15.24 3.74 8.08
CA LYS A 54 -16.68 3.51 7.92
C LYS A 54 -16.99 2.42 6.88
N LYS A 55 -16.23 2.35 5.79
CA LYS A 55 -16.33 1.24 4.81
C LYS A 55 -15.74 -0.09 5.30
N SER A 56 -14.81 -0.06 6.26
CA SER A 56 -14.29 -1.27 6.93
C SER A 56 -15.30 -1.90 7.85
N LEU A 57 -16.15 -1.08 8.48
CA LEU A 57 -17.31 -1.54 9.25
C LEU A 57 -18.42 -2.12 8.37
N SER A 58 -18.43 -1.84 7.06
CA SER A 58 -19.37 -2.39 6.08
C SER A 58 -18.76 -3.44 5.15
N ALA A 59 -17.51 -3.83 5.36
CA ALA A 59 -16.84 -4.82 4.51
C ALA A 59 -17.52 -6.19 4.66
N SER A 60 -17.86 -6.80 3.53
CA SER A 60 -18.63 -8.04 3.47
C SER A 60 -17.74 -9.29 3.40
N SER A 61 -16.44 -9.11 3.14
CA SER A 61 -15.47 -10.19 2.97
C SER A 61 -14.09 -9.88 3.58
N ILE A 62 -13.33 -10.93 3.89
CA ILE A 62 -11.95 -10.83 4.40
C ILE A 62 -11.07 -10.12 3.35
N GLU A 63 -11.31 -10.36 2.07
CA GLU A 63 -10.57 -9.74 0.97
C GLU A 63 -10.74 -8.22 0.95
N GLU A 64 -11.96 -7.72 1.16
CA GLU A 64 -12.25 -6.29 1.25
C GLU A 64 -11.57 -5.66 2.47
N ILE A 65 -11.60 -6.33 3.63
CA ILE A 65 -10.92 -5.86 4.85
C ILE A 65 -9.42 -5.71 4.60
N GLU A 66 -8.77 -6.72 4.02
CA GLU A 66 -7.33 -6.68 3.74
C GLU A 66 -6.97 -5.56 2.75
N ILE A 67 -7.78 -5.36 1.70
CA ILE A 67 -7.57 -4.27 0.73
C ILE A 67 -7.70 -2.90 1.41
N GLN A 68 -8.76 -2.71 2.21
CA GLN A 68 -8.99 -1.45 2.91
C GLN A 68 -7.90 -1.17 3.95
N LYS A 69 -7.39 -2.22 4.61
CA LYS A 69 -6.27 -2.11 5.55
C LYS A 69 -4.99 -1.63 4.86
N VAL A 70 -4.64 -2.21 3.70
CA VAL A 70 -3.50 -1.72 2.89
C VAL A 70 -3.72 -0.26 2.48
N ASN A 71 -4.91 0.08 2.00
CA ASN A 71 -5.26 1.45 1.59
C ASN A 71 -5.15 2.44 2.76
N PHE A 72 -5.61 2.05 3.96
CA PHE A 72 -5.50 2.83 5.18
C PHE A 72 -4.04 3.08 5.55
N VAL A 73 -3.22 2.02 5.68
CA VAL A 73 -1.80 2.14 6.01
C VAL A 73 -1.07 3.01 4.98
N PHE A 74 -1.36 2.80 3.69
CA PHE A 74 -0.80 3.61 2.62
C PHE A 74 -1.18 5.09 2.78
N SER A 75 -2.41 5.41 3.19
CA SER A 75 -2.87 6.79 3.40
C SER A 75 -2.03 7.56 4.44
N LEU A 76 -1.56 6.87 5.48
CA LEU A 76 -0.75 7.41 6.58
C LEU A 76 0.68 7.80 6.16
N LEU A 77 1.16 7.25 5.03
CA LEU A 77 2.49 7.53 4.53
C LEU A 77 2.60 8.95 3.95
N ASN A 78 3.79 9.55 4.07
CA ASN A 78 4.09 10.80 3.39
C ASN A 78 4.38 10.57 1.88
N ARG A 79 4.49 11.66 1.11
CA ARG A 79 4.68 11.59 -0.35
C ARG A 79 5.92 10.78 -0.78
N LYS A 80 7.05 10.95 -0.09
CA LYS A 80 8.29 10.22 -0.42
C LYS A 80 8.16 8.73 -0.11
N GLU A 81 7.51 8.39 1.00
CA GLU A 81 7.25 7.02 1.42
C GLU A 81 6.30 6.30 0.44
N LYS A 82 5.25 7.00 0.01
CA LYS A 82 4.31 6.51 -1.02
C LYS A 82 5.01 6.24 -2.35
N ASP A 83 5.90 7.13 -2.82
CA ASP A 83 6.64 6.94 -4.07
C ASP A 83 7.46 5.64 -4.03
N ILE A 84 8.17 5.37 -2.94
CA ILE A 84 8.96 4.13 -2.79
C ILE A 84 8.04 2.90 -2.75
N ILE A 85 6.95 2.93 -1.99
CA ILE A 85 6.02 1.79 -1.91
C ILE A 85 5.39 1.49 -3.28
N LEU A 86 4.95 2.52 -3.99
CA LEU A 86 4.35 2.37 -5.32
C LEU A 86 5.34 1.76 -6.30
N ASN A 87 6.55 2.32 -6.42
CA ASN A 87 7.52 1.85 -7.40
C ASN A 87 8.11 0.46 -7.05
N GLU A 88 8.23 0.10 -5.77
CA GLU A 88 8.76 -1.21 -5.37
C GLU A 88 7.72 -2.34 -5.43
N PHE A 89 6.47 -2.07 -5.04
CA PHE A 89 5.51 -3.13 -4.75
C PHE A 89 4.25 -3.09 -5.62
N VAL A 90 3.89 -1.93 -6.16
CA VAL A 90 2.64 -1.76 -6.92
C VAL A 90 2.92 -1.77 -8.41
N LEU A 91 3.78 -0.87 -8.86
CA LEU A 91 4.14 -0.65 -10.25
C LEU A 91 5.14 -1.70 -10.74
N ALA A 92 5.02 -2.12 -12.00
CA ALA A 92 5.98 -2.99 -12.66
C ALA A 92 7.21 -2.19 -13.16
N ARG A 93 7.97 -1.60 -12.23
CA ARG A 93 9.16 -0.78 -12.56
C ARG A 93 10.41 -1.65 -12.76
N PRO A 94 11.40 -1.17 -13.53
CA PRO A 94 12.73 -1.80 -13.61
C PRO A 94 13.42 -1.87 -12.24
N SER A 95 14.31 -2.84 -12.06
CA SER A 95 15.01 -3.12 -10.78
C SER A 95 15.84 -1.96 -10.20
N MET A 96 16.17 -0.95 -11.03
CA MET A 96 16.99 0.20 -10.67
C MET A 96 16.30 1.55 -10.91
N TRP A 97 14.96 1.61 -10.87
CA TRP A 97 14.19 2.85 -11.06
C TRP A 97 14.61 4.02 -10.13
N TRP A 98 15.28 3.71 -9.03
CA TRP A 98 15.74 4.66 -8.02
C TRP A 98 17.12 5.27 -8.30
N ALA A 99 17.87 4.75 -9.28
CA ALA A 99 19.29 5.09 -9.49
C ALA A 99 19.51 6.58 -9.81
N ASP A 100 18.57 7.22 -10.49
CA ASP A 100 18.65 8.65 -10.84
C ASP A 100 18.33 9.58 -9.66
N LYS A 101 17.74 9.05 -8.58
CA LYS A 101 17.26 9.83 -7.42
C LYS A 101 18.07 9.57 -6.15
N TYR A 102 18.68 8.40 -6.02
CA TYR A 102 19.31 7.94 -4.79
C TYR A 102 20.61 7.19 -5.09
N SER A 103 21.62 7.38 -4.23
CA SER A 103 22.71 6.41 -4.15
C SER A 103 22.19 5.05 -3.65
N ARG A 104 22.84 3.97 -4.07
CA ARG A 104 22.45 2.59 -3.73
C ARG A 104 22.25 2.38 -2.22
N SER A 105 23.21 2.82 -1.41
CA SER A 105 23.17 2.66 0.05
C SER A 105 22.03 3.46 0.69
N THR A 106 21.83 4.70 0.25
CA THR A 106 20.74 5.57 0.72
C THR A 106 19.39 4.98 0.37
N PHE A 107 19.21 4.49 -0.86
CA PHE A 107 17.97 3.85 -1.27
C PHE A 107 17.61 2.65 -0.38
N TYR A 108 18.50 1.67 -0.25
CA TYR A 108 18.19 0.46 0.51
C TYR A 108 17.92 0.74 1.99
N ARG A 109 18.66 1.67 2.61
CA ARG A 109 18.38 2.11 3.99
C ARG A 109 17.02 2.79 4.12
N THR A 110 16.69 3.67 3.17
CA THR A 110 15.42 4.40 3.16
C THR A 110 14.24 3.45 2.96
N ARG A 111 14.34 2.56 1.96
CA ARG A 111 13.35 1.50 1.70
C ARG A 111 13.11 0.62 2.92
N GLN A 112 14.17 0.20 3.61
CA GLN A 112 14.03 -0.65 4.80
C GLN A 112 13.24 0.05 5.91
N LYS A 113 13.56 1.32 6.21
CA LYS A 113 12.83 2.13 7.21
C LYS A 113 11.35 2.27 6.86
N ILE A 114 11.05 2.49 5.58
CA ILE A 114 9.68 2.61 5.09
C ILE A 114 8.94 1.28 5.23
N CYS A 115 9.58 0.15 4.90
CA CYS A 115 8.97 -1.17 5.06
C CYS A 115 8.69 -1.49 6.52
N GLN A 116 9.61 -1.15 7.43
CA GLN A 116 9.40 -1.30 8.87
C GLN A 116 8.21 -0.48 9.36
N LYS A 117 8.13 0.79 8.95
CA LYS A 117 7.01 1.68 9.27
C LYS A 117 5.68 1.16 8.74
N PHE A 118 5.66 0.67 7.50
CA PHE A 118 4.46 0.07 6.89
C PHE A 118 3.98 -1.14 7.69
N VAL A 119 4.88 -2.08 8.00
CA VAL A 119 4.58 -3.28 8.80
C VAL A 119 4.05 -2.90 10.18
N MET A 120 4.66 -1.90 10.83
CA MET A 120 4.20 -1.41 12.12
C MET A 120 2.74 -0.93 12.03
N TYR A 121 2.40 -0.09 11.06
CA TYR A 121 1.01 0.35 10.86
C TYR A 121 0.06 -0.76 10.42
N TYR A 122 0.56 -1.80 9.74
CA TYR A 122 -0.26 -2.91 9.28
C TYR A 122 -0.63 -3.91 10.38
N TYR A 123 0.17 -4.05 11.43
CA TYR A 123 -0.08 -5.03 12.50
C TYR A 123 -0.48 -4.39 13.84
N ILE A 124 -0.67 -3.07 13.87
CA ILE A 124 -1.48 -2.39 14.91
C ILE A 124 -2.95 -2.68 14.64
#